data_AF-A0A923AW66-F1
#
_entry.id   AF-A0A923AW66-F1
#
_cell.length_a   1.000
_cell.length_b   1.000
_cell.length_c   1.000
_cell.angle_alpha   90.00
_cell.angle_beta   90.00
_cell.angle_gamma   90.00
#
_symmetry.space_group_name_H-M   'P 1'
#
loop_
_entity.id
_entity.type
_entity.pdbx_description
1 polymer ?
#
loop_
_entity_poly.entity_id
_entity_poly.type
_entity_poly.pdbx_seq_one_letter_code
_entity_poly.pdbx_strand_id
1 'polypeptide(L)'
;AEAEGRVNPETVYDFVSTNDIIGGNSGSPVINADGEVIGTAFDGNIHSLGGAFGYDGELNRTVSVSTAAVTEALRNVYRLPHLLEELGVE
;
A
#
# COMPACT_ATOMS: atom_id res chain seq x y z
N ALA A 1 -0.01 -15.62 13.16
CA ALA A 1 -0.20 -16.32 14.44
C ALA A 1 0.24 -15.47 15.63
N GLU A 2 1.53 -15.28 15.94
CA GLU A 2 1.94 -14.58 17.20
C GLU A 2 1.61 -13.07 17.28
N ALA A 3 1.45 -12.38 16.15
CA ALA A 3 1.12 -10.95 16.10
C ALA A 3 -0.35 -10.66 15.82
N GLU A 4 -1.16 -11.70 15.56
CA GLU A 4 -2.56 -11.55 15.12
C GLU A 4 -3.42 -10.83 16.16
N GLY A 5 -3.26 -11.16 17.46
CA GLY A 5 -3.96 -10.48 18.53
C GLY A 5 -3.44 -9.06 18.86
N ARG A 6 -2.43 -8.57 18.13
CA ARG A 6 -1.83 -7.25 18.34
C ARG A 6 -2.17 -6.25 17.24
N VAL A 7 -2.71 -6.72 16.12
CA VAL A 7 -3.05 -5.86 14.99
C VAL A 7 -4.52 -5.48 15.02
N ASN A 8 -4.83 -4.22 14.72
CA ASN A 8 -6.21 -3.76 14.59
C ASN A 8 -6.80 -4.23 13.25
N PRO A 9 -7.87 -5.05 13.24
CA PRO A 9 -8.49 -5.51 11.99
C PRO A 9 -9.22 -4.40 11.24
N GLU A 10 -9.56 -3.28 11.92
CA GLU A 10 -10.23 -2.13 11.30
C GLU A 10 -9.26 -1.18 10.59
N THR A 11 -7.95 -1.39 10.72
CA THR A 11 -6.95 -0.64 9.96
C THR A 11 -7.13 -0.90 8.47
N VAL A 12 -7.06 0.14 7.64
CA VAL A 12 -7.05 -0.02 6.19
C VAL A 12 -5.68 -0.59 5.80
N TYR A 13 -5.61 -1.87 5.46
CA TYR A 13 -4.35 -2.52 5.08
C TYR A 13 -3.94 -2.18 3.65
N ASP A 14 -4.84 -2.47 2.72
CA ASP A 14 -4.65 -2.22 1.31
C ASP A 14 -5.78 -1.36 0.76
N PHE A 15 -5.51 -0.69 -0.35
CA PHE A 15 -6.51 -0.01 -1.15
C PHE A 15 -6.23 -0.20 -2.63
N VAL A 16 -7.25 0.09 -3.43
CA VAL A 16 -7.16 0.01 -4.89
C VAL A 16 -7.37 1.37 -5.52
N SER A 17 -6.72 1.57 -6.66
CA SER A 17 -6.88 2.78 -7.47
C SER A 17 -6.92 2.45 -8.96
N THR A 18 -7.24 3.46 -9.76
CA THR A 18 -7.21 3.37 -11.23
C THR A 18 -5.85 3.73 -11.79
N ASN A 19 -4.78 3.79 -10.99
CA ASN A 19 -3.44 4.00 -11.53
C ASN A 19 -3.10 2.88 -12.52
N ASP A 20 -2.50 3.25 -13.65
CA ASP A 20 -2.02 2.32 -14.66
C ASP A 20 -0.57 1.94 -14.34
N ILE A 21 -0.35 0.66 -13.99
CA ILE A 21 0.96 0.13 -13.64
C ILE A 21 1.27 -1.14 -14.41
N ILE A 22 2.57 -1.39 -14.58
CA ILE A 22 3.13 -2.64 -15.07
C ILE A 22 4.35 -3.04 -14.23
N GLY A 23 4.99 -4.16 -14.57
CA GLY A 23 6.25 -4.58 -13.97
C GLY A 23 7.30 -3.46 -13.95
N GLY A 24 7.91 -3.25 -12.77
CA GLY A 24 8.83 -2.15 -12.50
C GLY A 24 8.26 -1.06 -11.59
N ASN A 25 6.93 -0.99 -11.43
CA ASN A 25 6.29 -0.02 -10.52
C ASN A 25 6.22 -0.47 -9.05
N SER A 26 6.56 -1.72 -8.72
CA SER A 26 6.55 -2.20 -7.34
C SER A 26 7.45 -1.33 -6.46
N GLY A 27 6.90 -0.83 -5.35
CA GLY A 27 7.56 0.13 -4.45
C GLY A 27 7.30 1.59 -4.78
N SER A 28 6.56 1.91 -5.86
CA SER A 28 6.23 3.30 -6.20
C SER A 28 5.37 3.95 -5.10
N PRO A 29 5.64 5.20 -4.70
CA PRO A 29 4.80 5.90 -3.73
C PRO A 29 3.46 6.27 -4.38
N VAL A 30 2.37 6.03 -3.65
CA VAL A 30 1.06 6.58 -3.98
C VAL A 30 0.90 7.89 -3.20
N ILE A 31 0.58 8.97 -3.91
CA ILE A 31 0.47 10.31 -3.35
C ILE A 31 -0.96 10.84 -3.42
N ASN A 32 -1.39 11.59 -2.39
CA ASN A 32 -2.67 12.31 -2.41
C ASN A 32 -2.55 13.66 -3.14
N ALA A 33 -3.65 14.42 -3.21
CA ALA A 33 -3.71 15.71 -3.89
C ALA A 33 -2.80 16.78 -3.27
N ASP A 34 -2.44 16.62 -1.99
CA ASP A 34 -1.56 17.52 -1.25
C ASP A 34 -0.07 17.11 -1.37
N GLY A 35 0.23 16.03 -2.11
CA GLY A 35 1.58 15.54 -2.34
C GLY A 35 2.14 14.65 -1.22
N GLU A 36 1.29 14.20 -0.30
CA GLU A 36 1.69 13.33 0.82
C GLU A 36 1.62 11.86 0.41
N VAL A 37 2.53 11.04 0.94
CA VAL A 37 2.56 9.59 0.69
C VAL A 37 1.44 8.91 1.48
N ILE A 38 0.54 8.21 0.78
CA ILE A 38 -0.58 7.48 1.37
C ILE A 38 -0.46 5.95 1.24
N GLY A 39 0.51 5.48 0.47
CA GLY A 39 0.78 4.05 0.33
C GLY A 39 1.92 3.76 -0.64
N THR A 40 2.14 2.48 -0.90
CA THR A 40 3.06 2.03 -1.95
C THR A 40 2.43 0.94 -2.81
N ALA A 41 2.53 1.09 -4.12
CA ALA A 41 2.03 0.13 -5.08
C ALA A 41 2.89 -1.14 -5.03
N PHE A 42 2.26 -2.31 -4.93
CA PHE A 42 2.98 -3.58 -4.92
C PHE A 42 2.48 -4.57 -5.96
N ASP A 43 1.22 -4.46 -6.39
CA ASP A 43 0.62 -5.39 -7.35
C ASP A 43 -0.55 -4.75 -8.13
N GLY A 44 -1.13 -5.50 -9.06
CA GLY A 44 -2.41 -5.20 -9.71
C GLY A 44 -3.40 -6.36 -9.58
N ASN A 45 -4.68 -6.10 -9.81
CA ASN A 45 -5.67 -7.18 -9.89
C ASN A 45 -5.46 -8.08 -11.12
N ILE A 46 -6.18 -9.21 -11.20
CA ILE A 46 -6.03 -10.19 -12.29
C ILE A 46 -6.18 -9.60 -13.71
N HIS A 47 -7.02 -8.58 -13.87
CA HIS A 47 -7.23 -7.89 -15.15
C HIS A 47 -5.99 -7.09 -15.61
N SER A 48 -5.08 -6.79 -14.69
CA SER A 48 -3.84 -6.06 -14.96
C SER A 48 -2.75 -6.90 -15.61
N LEU A 49 -2.92 -8.22 -15.73
CA LEU A 49 -1.94 -9.11 -16.39
C LEU A 49 -1.67 -8.72 -17.86
N GLY A 50 -2.67 -8.17 -18.55
CA GLY A 50 -2.56 -7.66 -19.92
C GLY A 50 -2.11 -6.19 -20.01
N GLY A 51 -1.87 -5.52 -18.88
CA GLY A 51 -1.65 -4.06 -18.79
C GLY A 51 -0.50 -3.54 -19.65
N ALA A 52 0.52 -4.38 -19.89
CA ALA A 52 1.62 -4.04 -20.79
C ALA A 52 1.19 -3.82 -22.26
N PHE A 53 0.02 -4.32 -22.65
CA PHE A 53 -0.52 -4.23 -24.01
C PHE A 53 -1.78 -3.35 -24.10
N GLY A 54 -2.46 -3.09 -22.98
CA GLY A 54 -3.62 -2.21 -22.94
C GLY A 54 -4.21 -2.07 -21.54
N TYR A 55 -4.69 -0.88 -21.23
CA TYR A 55 -5.35 -0.52 -19.98
C TYR A 55 -6.87 -0.41 -20.17
N ASP A 56 -7.63 -1.10 -19.33
CA ASP A 56 -9.08 -0.98 -19.22
C ASP A 56 -9.45 -0.25 -17.93
N GLY A 57 -9.97 0.98 -18.05
CA GLY A 57 -10.32 1.81 -16.90
C GLY A 57 -11.45 1.26 -16.03
N GLU A 58 -12.29 0.37 -16.57
CA GLU A 58 -13.35 -0.28 -15.81
C GLU A 58 -12.81 -1.44 -14.96
N LEU A 59 -11.82 -2.19 -15.48
CA LEU A 59 -11.37 -3.45 -14.89
C LEU A 59 -10.01 -3.36 -14.19
N ASN A 60 -9.02 -2.65 -14.74
CA ASN A 60 -7.66 -2.60 -14.19
C ASN A 60 -7.64 -1.86 -12.86
N ARG A 61 -7.03 -2.46 -11.84
CA ARG A 61 -6.82 -1.82 -10.55
C ARG A 61 -5.41 -2.06 -10.06
N THR A 62 -4.73 -0.98 -9.69
CA THR A 62 -3.51 -1.04 -8.90
C THR A 62 -3.88 -1.38 -7.45
N VAL A 63 -3.12 -2.28 -6.83
CA VAL A 63 -3.21 -2.65 -5.41
C VAL A 63 -2.01 -2.04 -4.69
N SER A 64 -2.32 -1.31 -3.62
CA SER A 64 -1.31 -0.61 -2.82
C SER A 64 -1.51 -0.91 -1.34
N VAL A 65 -0.41 -1.09 -0.62
CA VAL A 65 -0.44 -1.13 0.84
C VAL A 65 -0.49 0.29 1.36
N SER A 66 -1.32 0.55 2.38
CA SER A 66 -1.48 1.88 2.96
C SER A 66 -0.35 2.22 3.93
N THR A 67 -0.08 3.52 4.11
CA THR A 67 0.84 3.97 5.17
C THR A 67 0.32 3.66 6.58
N ALA A 68 -1.01 3.54 6.76
CA ALA A 68 -1.60 3.10 8.02
C ALA A 68 -1.22 1.63 8.33
N ALA A 69 -1.22 0.76 7.33
CA ALA A 69 -0.81 -0.64 7.45
C ALA A 69 0.68 -0.76 7.79
N VAL A 70 1.52 0.04 7.13
CA VAL A 70 2.96 0.10 7.40
C VAL A 70 3.20 0.56 8.85
N THR A 71 2.50 1.60 9.29
CA THR A 71 2.58 2.12 10.66
C THR A 71 2.14 1.07 11.69
N GLU A 72 1.01 0.41 11.44
CA GLU A 72 0.48 -0.67 12.28
C GLU A 72 1.49 -1.83 12.42
N ALA A 73 2.10 -2.23 11.31
CA ALA A 73 3.10 -3.29 11.30
C ALA A 73 4.37 -2.88 12.07
N LEU A 74 4.91 -1.68 11.80
CA LEU A 74 6.09 -1.16 12.51
C LEU A 74 5.84 -1.04 14.02
N ARG A 75 4.64 -0.66 14.44
CA ARG A 75 4.26 -0.51 15.85
C ARG A 75 4.02 -1.85 16.55
N ASN A 76 3.13 -2.68 16.01
CA ASN A 76 2.54 -3.80 16.74
C ASN A 76 3.15 -5.17 16.38
N VAL A 77 3.63 -5.31 15.14
CA VAL A 77 4.26 -6.54 14.65
C VAL A 77 5.76 -6.50 14.93
N TYR A 78 6.46 -5.50 14.39
CA TYR A 78 7.92 -5.42 14.42
C TYR A 78 8.49 -4.65 15.62
N ARG A 79 7.69 -3.76 16.25
CA ARG A 79 8.08 -2.96 17.42
C ARG A 79 9.33 -2.10 17.16
N LEU A 80 9.28 -1.27 16.13
CA LEU A 80 10.37 -0.40 15.66
C LEU A 80 10.04 1.10 15.90
N PRO A 81 10.05 1.57 17.16
CA PRO A 81 9.64 2.94 17.50
C PRO A 81 10.50 4.03 16.86
N HIS A 82 11.81 3.77 16.67
CA HIS A 82 12.72 4.72 16.03
C HIS A 82 12.35 5.04 14.58
N LEU A 83 11.79 4.07 13.83
CA LEU A 83 11.33 4.32 12.47
C LEU A 83 10.01 5.10 12.45
N LEU A 84 9.14 4.90 13.45
CA LEU A 84 7.91 5.68 13.58
C LEU A 84 8.23 7.16 13.86
N GLU A 85 9.23 7.41 14.71
CA GLU A 85 9.76 8.75 14.99
C GLU A 85 10.40 9.37 13.73
N GLU A 86 11.28 8.65 13.02
CA GLU A 86 11.92 9.12 11.79
C GLU A 86 10.91 9.48 10.69
N LEU A 87 9.84 8.71 10.57
CA LEU A 87 8.76 8.93 9.60
C LEU A 87 7.73 9.97 10.06
N GLY A 88 7.81 10.46 11.31
CA GLY A 88 6.89 11.46 11.85
C GLY A 88 5.46 10.96 12.10
N VAL A 89 5.29 9.67 12.41
CA VAL A 89 3.98 8.99 12.58
C VAL A 89 3.85 8.27 13.92
N GLU A 90 4.59 8.72 14.94
CA GLU A 90 4.52 8.20 16.30
C GLU A 90 3.15 8.41 16.97
#